data_AF-A0A4Q7YXG0-F1
#
_entry.id   AF-A0A4Q7YXG0-F1
#
_cell.length_a   1.000
_cell.length_b   1.000
_cell.length_c   1.000
_cell.angle_alpha   90.00
_cell.angle_beta   90.00
_cell.angle_gamma   90.00
#
_symmetry.space_group_name_H-M   'P 1'
#
loop_
_entity.id
_entity.type
_entity.pdbx_description
1 polymer ?
#
loop_
_entity_poly.entity_id
_entity_poly.type
_entity_poly.pdbx_seq_one_letter_code
_entity_poly.pdbx_strand_id
1 'polypeptide(L)'
;MRILGIKGLLAFAPMLLATQQLAFAQTPISSPAFACKEIHRTLAPKNPRMAADGSIIPGQAIVQESLTLSEGATVKIVEYPRSGKDLDSYNSTIIVQRGQEQKSYPVERLIKYGSVLRLVEVASLCTSSDQGLFFLAFEAGSSGASEGFVVVRYSTTTVDVQAFPMANQGRIVIKRAAPNEVELWSANADSTECDACKKHYSVQNCHVEQQSIECKLQPGAGETLSPNKLMNARIVIR
;
A
#
# COMPACT_ATOMS: atom_id res chain seq x y z
N MET A 1 15.99 76.37 -64.41
CA MET A 1 16.81 76.24 -65.64
C MET A 1 17.05 74.75 -65.88
N ARG A 2 16.66 74.29 -67.06
CA ARG A 2 16.90 73.01 -67.78
C ARG A 2 18.23 72.28 -67.44
N ILE A 3 18.50 70.96 -67.56
CA ILE A 3 17.88 69.66 -67.97
C ILE A 3 18.85 68.53 -67.48
N LEU A 4 18.42 67.25 -67.54
CA LEU A 4 19.17 65.95 -67.61
C LEU A 4 19.45 65.28 -66.25
N GLY A 5 19.00 64.07 -65.91
CA GLY A 5 18.35 63.01 -66.68
C GLY A 5 19.33 62.01 -67.30
N ILE A 6 19.81 61.01 -66.54
CA ILE A 6 20.30 59.72 -67.07
C ILE A 6 19.88 58.57 -66.14
N LYS A 7 19.22 57.58 -66.75
CA LYS A 7 18.82 56.28 -66.24
C LYS A 7 20.02 55.34 -66.09
N GLY A 8 20.01 54.47 -65.09
CA GLY A 8 20.92 53.33 -65.00
C GLY A 8 20.47 52.33 -63.94
N LEU A 9 19.63 51.38 -64.35
CA LEU A 9 19.26 50.17 -63.60
C LEU A 9 20.52 49.32 -63.34
N LEU A 10 20.73 48.86 -62.11
CA LEU A 10 21.33 47.56 -61.83
C LEU A 10 20.86 47.11 -60.44
N ALA A 11 20.04 46.08 -60.45
CA ALA A 11 19.54 45.37 -59.28
C ALA A 11 20.67 44.55 -58.66
N PHE A 12 20.87 44.65 -57.34
CA PHE A 12 21.36 43.54 -56.53
C PHE A 12 20.60 43.52 -55.20
N ALA A 13 20.03 42.35 -54.95
CA ALA A 13 19.10 42.02 -53.87
C ALA A 13 19.76 42.12 -52.47
N PRO A 14 18.95 42.31 -51.41
CA PRO A 14 19.45 42.45 -50.05
C PRO A 14 19.88 41.08 -49.50
N MET A 15 21.14 40.95 -49.08
CA MET A 15 21.55 39.84 -48.20
C MET A 15 21.08 40.16 -46.77
N LEU A 16 19.86 39.75 -46.47
CA LEU A 16 19.38 39.54 -45.11
C LEU A 16 20.23 38.42 -44.48
N LEU A 17 21.20 38.79 -43.63
CA LEU A 17 21.79 37.82 -42.70
C LEU A 17 20.73 37.48 -41.65
N ALA A 18 19.97 36.43 -41.93
CA ALA A 18 19.17 35.72 -40.95
C ALA A 18 20.13 34.97 -40.01
N THR A 19 20.57 35.62 -38.93
CA THR A 19 21.14 34.91 -37.79
C THR A 19 20.00 34.16 -37.11
N GLN A 20 19.91 32.87 -37.44
CA GLN A 20 19.02 31.91 -36.79
C GLN A 20 19.29 31.92 -35.29
N GLN A 21 18.31 32.37 -34.52
CA GLN A 21 18.25 32.10 -33.08
C GLN A 21 18.11 30.58 -32.93
N LEU A 22 19.16 29.93 -32.41
CA LEU A 22 19.07 28.58 -31.87
C LEU A 22 18.11 28.62 -30.68
N ALA A 23 16.82 28.43 -30.96
CA ALA A 23 15.86 28.03 -29.96
C ALA A 23 16.29 26.64 -29.48
N PHE A 24 17.00 26.58 -28.36
CA PHE A 24 17.08 25.36 -27.57
C PHE A 24 15.66 25.04 -27.12
N ALA A 25 14.97 24.23 -27.91
CA ALA A 25 13.82 23.48 -27.44
C ALA A 25 14.35 22.56 -26.33
N GLN A 26 14.30 23.02 -25.09
CA GLN A 26 14.34 22.14 -23.94
C GLN A 26 13.09 21.26 -24.09
N THR A 27 13.27 20.08 -24.69
CA THR A 27 12.28 19.02 -24.52
C THR A 27 12.11 18.87 -23.02
N PRO A 28 10.92 19.09 -22.44
CA PRO A 28 10.73 18.76 -21.04
C PRO A 28 11.13 17.29 -20.92
N ILE A 29 12.18 17.04 -20.14
CA ILE A 29 12.50 15.69 -19.71
C ILE A 29 11.23 15.27 -18.99
N SER A 30 10.42 14.46 -19.67
CA SER A 30 9.25 13.83 -19.07
C SER A 30 9.83 12.95 -17.97
N SER A 31 9.91 13.50 -16.74
CA SER A 31 10.08 12.68 -15.55
C SER A 31 9.05 11.58 -15.68
N PRO A 32 9.44 10.29 -15.58
CA PRO A 32 8.46 9.22 -15.69
C PRO A 32 7.36 9.53 -14.68
N ALA A 33 6.16 9.82 -15.19
CA ALA A 33 5.03 10.12 -14.33
C ALA A 33 4.88 8.92 -13.40
N PHE A 34 5.08 9.14 -12.09
CA PHE A 34 4.86 8.11 -11.08
C PHE A 34 3.37 7.79 -11.08
N ALA A 35 2.99 6.83 -11.91
CA ALA A 35 1.64 6.34 -12.00
C ALA A 35 1.41 5.31 -10.90
N CYS A 36 0.27 5.42 -10.21
CA CYS A 36 -0.20 4.41 -9.29
C CYS A 36 -0.19 3.04 -9.99
N LYS A 37 0.31 2.04 -9.26
CA LYS A 37 0.37 0.65 -9.73
C LYS A 37 -0.47 -0.24 -8.84
N GLU A 38 -1.36 -1.00 -9.46
CA GLU A 38 -2.07 -2.05 -8.76
C GLU A 38 -1.19 -3.27 -8.54
N ILE A 39 -1.32 -3.86 -7.36
CA ILE A 39 -0.56 -5.03 -6.92
C ILE A 39 -1.52 -5.88 -6.08
N HIS A 40 -1.44 -7.19 -6.17
CA HIS A 40 -2.07 -8.09 -5.19
C HIS A 40 -1.22 -9.34 -5.08
N ARG A 41 -0.69 -9.62 -3.89
CA ARG A 41 0.15 -10.80 -3.67
C ARG A 41 0.20 -11.23 -2.21
N THR A 42 0.30 -12.54 -2.01
CA THR A 42 0.68 -13.17 -0.75
C THR A 42 2.20 -13.11 -0.58
N LEU A 43 2.66 -12.99 0.66
CA LEU A 43 4.07 -12.89 1.02
C LEU A 43 4.47 -14.13 1.82
N ALA A 44 5.59 -14.74 1.43
CA ALA A 44 6.23 -15.73 2.28
C ALA A 44 6.94 -15.05 3.45
N PRO A 45 6.84 -15.60 4.68
CA PRO A 45 7.73 -15.29 5.80
C PRO A 45 9.20 -15.15 5.40
N LYS A 46 9.85 -14.07 5.82
CA LYS A 46 11.31 -13.98 5.78
C LYS A 46 11.87 -14.42 7.12
N ASN A 47 12.77 -15.41 7.09
CA ASN A 47 13.32 -15.97 8.31
C ASN A 47 14.41 -15.07 8.91
N PRO A 48 14.45 -14.93 10.25
CA PRO A 48 15.57 -14.28 10.93
C PRO A 48 16.85 -15.11 10.81
N ARG A 49 18.00 -14.48 11.05
CA ARG A 49 19.26 -15.20 11.21
C ARG A 49 19.29 -15.92 12.55
N MET A 50 19.84 -17.13 12.54
CA MET A 50 19.92 -18.01 13.69
C MET A 50 21.36 -18.08 14.22
N ALA A 51 21.52 -18.18 15.54
CA ALA A 51 22.77 -18.50 16.20
C ALA A 51 23.05 -20.01 16.15
N ALA A 52 24.27 -20.42 16.52
CA ALA A 52 24.69 -21.82 16.48
C ALA A 52 23.87 -22.74 17.41
N ASP A 53 23.25 -22.18 18.45
CA ASP A 53 22.37 -22.88 19.39
C ASP A 53 20.92 -23.00 18.91
N GLY A 54 20.64 -22.55 17.68
CA GLY A 54 19.30 -22.56 17.09
C GLY A 54 18.37 -21.46 17.61
N SER A 55 18.88 -20.46 18.33
CA SER A 55 18.11 -19.28 18.73
C SER A 55 18.15 -18.17 17.67
N ILE A 56 17.11 -17.34 17.63
CA ILE A 56 17.08 -16.13 16.81
C ILE A 56 18.09 -15.12 17.37
N ILE A 57 18.96 -14.60 16.51
CA ILE A 57 19.87 -13.50 16.89
C ILE A 57 19.02 -12.27 17.27
N PRO A 58 19.20 -11.67 18.46
CA PRO A 58 18.36 -10.57 18.93
C PRO A 58 18.59 -9.28 18.14
N GLY A 59 17.60 -8.39 18.16
CA GLY A 59 17.69 -7.04 17.58
C GLY A 59 17.65 -6.97 16.06
N GLN A 60 17.27 -8.06 15.39
CA GLN A 60 17.11 -8.07 13.94
C GLN A 60 15.88 -7.28 13.50
N ALA A 61 16.00 -6.61 12.35
CA ALA A 61 14.91 -5.93 11.66
C ALA A 61 14.81 -6.49 10.24
N ILE A 62 13.64 -6.99 9.86
CA ILE A 62 13.41 -7.65 8.58
C ILE A 62 12.45 -6.79 7.77
N VAL A 63 12.91 -6.27 6.64
CA VAL A 63 12.00 -5.57 5.71
C VAL A 63 11.18 -6.61 4.96
N GLN A 64 9.91 -6.75 5.32
CA GLN A 64 9.01 -7.73 4.71
C GLN A 64 8.53 -7.23 3.34
N GLU A 65 8.13 -5.95 3.27
CA GLU A 65 7.66 -5.30 2.04
C GLU A 65 8.14 -3.85 1.97
N SER A 66 8.36 -3.33 0.75
CA SER A 66 8.71 -1.94 0.50
C SER A 66 8.04 -1.48 -0.79
N LEU A 67 7.21 -0.43 -0.70
CA LEU A 67 6.47 0.12 -1.82
C LEU A 67 6.81 1.62 -1.98
N THR A 68 7.10 2.03 -3.21
CA THR A 68 7.15 3.44 -3.58
C THR A 68 5.75 3.90 -3.95
N LEU A 69 5.21 4.86 -3.21
CA LEU A 69 3.84 5.34 -3.36
C LEU A 69 3.74 6.49 -4.38
N SER A 70 4.70 7.42 -4.33
CA SER A 70 4.79 8.58 -5.21
C SER A 70 6.25 9.04 -5.32
N GLU A 71 6.52 10.07 -6.12
CA GLU A 71 7.82 10.73 -6.14
C GLU A 71 8.14 11.25 -4.72
N GLY A 72 9.12 10.62 -4.07
CA GLY A 72 9.56 10.97 -2.73
C GLY A 72 8.82 10.34 -1.55
N ALA A 73 7.81 9.47 -1.76
CA ALA A 73 7.13 8.76 -0.66
C ALA A 73 7.26 7.23 -0.77
N THR A 74 7.66 6.60 0.33
CA THR A 74 7.77 5.13 0.44
C THR A 74 7.10 4.62 1.70
N VAL A 75 6.58 3.40 1.62
CA VAL A 75 6.08 2.63 2.76
C VAL A 75 6.92 1.37 2.88
N LYS A 76 7.46 1.14 4.06
CA LYS A 76 8.19 -0.09 4.41
C LYS A 76 7.48 -0.78 5.55
N ILE A 77 7.32 -2.09 5.46
CA ILE A 77 6.83 -2.91 6.56
C ILE A 77 8.02 -3.68 7.11
N VAL A 78 8.34 -3.40 8.37
CA VAL A 78 9.49 -3.98 9.07
C VAL A 78 8.98 -4.86 10.19
N GLU A 79 9.48 -6.09 10.24
CA GLU A 79 9.19 -7.07 11.26
C GLU A 79 10.39 -7.22 12.20
N TYR A 80 10.12 -7.22 13.50
CA TYR A 80 11.10 -7.44 14.55
C TYR A 80 10.83 -8.80 15.20
N PRO A 81 11.62 -9.83 14.89
CA PRO A 81 11.51 -11.14 15.52
C PRO A 81 11.72 -11.02 17.02
N ARG A 82 10.93 -11.74 17.81
CA ARG A 82 11.19 -11.85 19.26
C ARG A 82 12.37 -12.80 19.49
N SER A 83 13.24 -12.46 20.43
CA SER A 83 14.36 -13.34 20.81
C SER A 83 13.85 -14.69 21.30
N GLY A 84 14.57 -15.78 21.02
CA GLY A 84 14.20 -17.13 21.45
C GLY A 84 14.25 -18.12 20.30
N LYS A 85 13.43 -19.17 20.37
CA LYS A 85 13.34 -20.22 19.34
C LYS A 85 12.05 -20.15 18.51
N ASP A 86 11.13 -19.25 18.88
CA ASP A 86 9.83 -19.11 18.24
C ASP A 86 9.97 -18.27 16.96
N LEU A 87 9.90 -18.94 15.81
CA LEU A 87 9.97 -18.33 14.48
C LEU A 87 8.66 -17.67 14.06
N ASP A 88 7.60 -17.73 14.85
CA ASP A 88 6.27 -17.23 14.51
C ASP A 88 5.90 -15.94 15.25
N SER A 89 6.78 -15.47 16.13
CA SER A 89 6.56 -14.27 16.94
C SER A 89 7.28 -13.02 16.41
N TYR A 90 6.53 -12.08 15.81
CA TYR A 90 7.06 -10.80 15.28
C TYR A 90 6.23 -9.59 15.69
N ASN A 91 6.91 -8.48 15.97
CA ASN A 91 6.23 -7.18 16.02
C ASN A 91 6.42 -6.47 14.67
N SER A 92 5.32 -6.18 13.98
CA SER A 92 5.35 -5.42 12.72
C SER A 92 5.25 -3.92 12.96
N THR A 93 5.98 -3.14 12.17
CA THR A 93 5.91 -1.68 12.13
C THR A 93 5.81 -1.21 10.69
N ILE A 94 4.85 -0.34 10.42
CA ILE A 94 4.74 0.35 9.14
C ILE A 94 5.53 1.64 9.24
N ILE A 95 6.47 1.85 8.32
CA ILE A 95 7.32 3.03 8.27
C ILE A 95 6.97 3.78 6.99
N VAL A 96 6.43 4.99 7.16
CA VAL A 96 6.19 5.93 6.07
C VAL A 96 7.36 6.89 6.02
N GLN A 97 8.02 6.97 4.87
CA GLN A 97 9.10 7.93 4.62
C GLN A 97 8.71 8.85 3.47
N ARG A 98 8.77 10.17 3.70
CA ARG A 98 8.53 11.20 2.69
C ARG A 98 9.67 12.22 2.70
N GLY A 99 10.51 12.20 1.67
CA GLY A 99 11.78 12.93 1.68
C GLY A 99 12.64 12.53 2.87
N GLN A 100 12.93 13.49 3.75
CA GLN A 100 13.69 13.28 4.99
C GLN A 100 12.81 12.96 6.20
N GLU A 101 11.48 13.14 6.09
CA GLU A 101 10.57 12.84 7.18
C GLU A 101 10.26 11.35 7.23
N GLN A 102 10.29 10.79 8.44
CA GLN A 102 9.93 9.41 8.70
C GLN A 102 8.94 9.33 9.86
N LYS A 103 7.85 8.60 9.66
CA LYS A 103 6.86 8.28 10.69
C LYS A 103 6.72 6.76 10.82
N SER A 104 6.67 6.29 12.05
CA SER A 104 6.56 4.86 12.36
C SER A 104 5.23 4.58 13.06
N TYR A 105 4.55 3.54 12.59
CA TYR A 105 3.26 3.09 13.06
C TYR A 105 3.39 1.62 13.50
N PRO A 106 3.72 1.34 14.77
CA PRO A 106 3.73 -0.02 15.29
C PRO A 106 2.32 -0.62 15.20
N VAL A 107 2.19 -1.82 14.65
CA VAL A 107 0.88 -2.47 14.44
C VAL A 107 0.14 -2.70 15.76
N GLU A 108 0.86 -3.03 16.82
CA GLU A 108 0.31 -3.18 18.18
C GLU A 108 -0.33 -1.90 18.75
N ARG A 109 0.06 -0.72 18.22
CA ARG A 109 -0.51 0.59 18.61
C ARG A 109 -1.67 1.01 17.70
N LEU A 110 -1.72 0.48 16.48
CA LEU A 110 -2.79 0.73 15.53
C LEU A 110 -4.00 -0.18 15.80
N ILE A 111 -3.75 -1.46 16.09
CA ILE A 111 -4.77 -2.49 16.25
C ILE A 111 -4.76 -2.95 17.70
N LYS A 112 -5.90 -2.86 18.38
CA LYS A 112 -6.06 -3.43 19.72
C LYS A 112 -5.81 -4.93 19.68
N TYR A 113 -4.89 -5.42 20.51
CA TYR A 113 -4.38 -6.80 20.51
C TYR A 113 -3.54 -7.18 19.28
N GLY A 114 -3.11 -6.21 18.47
CA GLY A 114 -2.28 -6.43 17.28
C GLY A 114 -0.80 -6.75 17.53
N SER A 115 -0.47 -7.27 18.72
CA SER A 115 0.88 -7.77 19.01
C SER A 115 1.13 -9.10 18.31
N VAL A 116 2.38 -9.40 17.97
CA VAL A 116 2.76 -10.70 17.36
C VAL A 116 2.18 -10.91 15.94
N LEU A 117 1.74 -9.83 15.30
CA LEU A 117 1.21 -9.87 13.93
C LEU A 117 2.32 -9.72 12.89
N ARG A 118 2.32 -10.60 11.90
CA ARG A 118 3.25 -10.65 10.76
C ARG A 118 2.53 -10.40 9.44
N LEU A 119 3.16 -9.68 8.52
CA LEU A 119 2.58 -9.33 7.22
C LEU A 119 2.60 -10.54 6.28
N VAL A 120 1.43 -10.88 5.74
CA VAL A 120 1.25 -12.06 4.88
C VAL A 120 0.60 -11.77 3.55
N GLU A 121 -0.08 -10.63 3.40
CA GLU A 121 -0.70 -10.28 2.13
C GLU A 121 -0.76 -8.77 1.96
N VAL A 122 -0.61 -8.33 0.70
CA VAL A 122 -0.69 -6.92 0.34
C VAL A 122 -1.50 -6.74 -0.93
N ALA A 123 -2.25 -5.64 -0.99
CA ALA A 123 -2.94 -5.20 -2.19
C ALA A 123 -2.85 -3.68 -2.36
N SER A 124 -2.61 -3.21 -3.57
CA SER A 124 -2.63 -1.79 -3.96
C SER A 124 -3.73 -1.60 -4.99
N LEU A 125 -4.62 -0.64 -4.76
CA LEU A 125 -5.66 -0.21 -5.70
C LEU A 125 -5.53 1.29 -5.98
N CYS A 126 -5.64 1.65 -7.27
CA CYS A 126 -5.54 3.02 -7.71
C CYS A 126 -6.89 3.72 -7.69
N THR A 127 -6.93 4.92 -7.11
CA THR A 127 -8.11 5.80 -7.16
C THR A 127 -7.94 6.91 -8.20
N SER A 128 -6.69 7.28 -8.50
CA SER A 128 -6.30 8.17 -9.60
C SER A 128 -4.91 7.76 -10.12
N SER A 129 -4.33 8.54 -11.03
CA SER A 129 -2.96 8.31 -11.50
C SER A 129 -1.91 8.49 -10.40
N ASP A 130 -2.17 9.24 -9.34
CA ASP A 130 -1.20 9.61 -8.31
C ASP A 130 -1.69 9.34 -6.88
N GLN A 131 -2.82 8.65 -6.76
CA GLN A 131 -3.48 8.30 -5.50
C GLN A 131 -3.92 6.85 -5.50
N GLY A 132 -3.93 6.27 -4.31
CA GLY A 132 -4.41 4.91 -4.11
C GLY A 132 -4.52 4.51 -2.66
N LEU A 133 -4.89 3.26 -2.48
CA LEU A 133 -4.95 2.59 -1.19
C LEU A 133 -4.09 1.35 -1.23
N PHE A 134 -3.26 1.19 -0.21
CA PHE A 134 -2.41 0.04 -0.01
C PHE A 134 -2.84 -0.71 1.25
N PHE A 135 -3.50 -1.84 1.04
CA PHE A 135 -4.01 -2.73 2.06
C PHE A 135 -2.94 -3.74 2.47
N LEU A 136 -2.85 -3.98 3.77
CA LEU A 136 -1.91 -4.86 4.43
C LEU A 136 -2.72 -5.82 5.30
N ALA A 137 -2.56 -7.12 5.09
CA ALA A 137 -3.09 -8.14 5.97
C ALA A 137 -1.97 -8.77 6.78
N PHE A 138 -2.20 -8.84 8.08
CA PHE A 138 -1.30 -9.46 9.05
C PHE A 138 -1.99 -10.64 9.71
N GLU A 139 -1.23 -11.67 10.06
CA GLU A 139 -1.73 -12.82 10.82
C GLU A 139 -0.93 -13.03 12.11
N ALA A 140 -1.54 -13.66 13.10
CA ALA A 140 -0.82 -14.18 14.26
C ALA A 140 -0.17 -15.52 13.90
N GLY A 141 1.16 -15.60 13.95
CA GLY A 141 1.90 -16.77 13.45
C GLY A 141 1.55 -18.09 14.16
N SER A 142 1.31 -18.07 15.48
CA SER A 142 1.09 -19.31 16.26
C SER A 142 -0.30 -19.92 16.15
N SER A 143 -1.30 -19.17 15.67
CA SER A 143 -2.69 -19.64 15.59
C SER A 143 -3.30 -19.50 14.20
N GLY A 144 -2.78 -18.60 13.36
CA GLY A 144 -3.41 -18.21 12.10
C GLY A 144 -4.86 -17.74 12.25
N ALA A 145 -5.30 -17.48 13.49
CA ALA A 145 -6.71 -17.30 13.85
C ALA A 145 -7.05 -15.82 14.09
N SER A 146 -6.07 -14.95 14.04
CA SER A 146 -6.23 -13.55 14.37
C SER A 146 -5.57 -12.71 13.29
N GLU A 147 -6.37 -11.88 12.64
CA GLU A 147 -5.98 -11.10 11.48
C GLU A 147 -6.11 -9.62 11.78
N GLY A 148 -5.02 -8.91 11.52
CA GLY A 148 -4.99 -7.47 11.53
C GLY A 148 -5.03 -6.94 10.10
N PHE A 149 -5.83 -5.91 9.86
CA PHE A 149 -5.85 -5.22 8.57
C PHE A 149 -5.47 -3.76 8.76
N VAL A 150 -4.57 -3.27 7.92
CA VAL A 150 -4.19 -1.86 7.85
C VAL A 150 -4.34 -1.39 6.42
N VAL A 151 -4.80 -0.16 6.24
CA VAL A 151 -4.80 0.53 4.96
C VAL A 151 -3.91 1.76 5.05
N VAL A 152 -3.07 1.92 4.03
CA VAL A 152 -2.29 3.13 3.80
C VAL A 152 -2.89 3.84 2.61
N ARG A 153 -3.54 4.95 2.85
CA ARG A 153 -4.05 5.82 1.80
C ARG A 153 -3.01 6.86 1.46
N TYR A 154 -2.80 7.09 0.18
CA TYR A 154 -1.75 8.00 -0.26
C TYR A 154 -2.16 8.88 -1.43
N SER A 155 -1.51 10.04 -1.48
CA SER A 155 -1.51 10.97 -2.59
C SER A 155 -0.10 11.55 -2.76
N THR A 156 0.05 12.45 -3.73
CA THR A 156 1.25 13.28 -3.87
C THR A 156 1.56 14.14 -2.65
N THR A 157 0.60 14.44 -1.78
CA THR A 157 0.79 15.34 -0.64
C THR A 157 0.61 14.67 0.73
N THR A 158 -0.19 13.61 0.80
CA THR A 158 -0.59 12.96 2.07
C THR A 158 -0.27 11.47 2.07
N VAL A 159 0.03 10.93 3.25
CA VAL A 159 0.03 9.49 3.52
C VAL A 159 -0.62 9.28 4.88
N ASP A 160 -1.75 8.57 4.88
CA ASP A 160 -2.55 8.31 6.06
C ASP A 160 -2.54 6.80 6.31
N VAL A 161 -2.20 6.38 7.53
CA VAL A 161 -2.14 4.97 7.94
C VAL A 161 -3.24 4.72 8.96
N GLN A 162 -4.13 3.78 8.67
CA GLN A 162 -5.31 3.50 9.48
C GLN A 162 -5.55 2.00 9.59
N ALA A 163 -6.06 1.57 10.74
CA ALA A 163 -6.29 0.16 11.04
C ALA A 163 -7.79 -0.15 11.14
N PHE A 164 -8.16 -1.31 10.61
CA PHE A 164 -9.48 -1.89 10.84
C PHE A 164 -9.54 -2.53 12.24
N PRO A 165 -10.75 -2.74 12.78
CA PRO A 165 -10.92 -3.61 13.93
C PRO A 165 -10.25 -4.97 13.72
N MET A 166 -9.68 -5.53 14.79
CA MET A 166 -9.13 -6.88 14.78
C MET A 166 -10.21 -7.88 14.36
N ALA A 167 -9.87 -8.82 13.48
CA ALA A 167 -10.76 -9.90 13.08
C ALA A 167 -10.25 -11.24 13.61
N ASN A 168 -11.19 -12.17 13.82
CA ASN A 168 -10.92 -13.55 14.17
C ASN A 168 -11.19 -14.41 12.94
N GLN A 169 -10.19 -15.15 12.46
CA GLN A 169 -10.22 -15.91 11.21
C GLN A 169 -10.79 -15.09 10.04
N GLY A 170 -10.47 -13.80 10.00
CA GLY A 170 -11.10 -12.81 9.16
C GLY A 170 -10.48 -12.61 7.80
N ARG A 171 -11.17 -11.76 7.03
CA ARG A 171 -10.70 -11.26 5.73
C ARG A 171 -11.24 -9.86 5.49
N ILE A 172 -10.61 -9.18 4.54
CA ILE A 172 -11.06 -7.91 3.99
C ILE A 172 -11.50 -8.13 2.53
N VAL A 173 -12.69 -7.67 2.17
CA VAL A 173 -13.19 -7.68 0.79
C VAL A 173 -13.28 -6.25 0.31
N ILE A 174 -12.58 -5.93 -0.78
CA ILE A 174 -12.46 -4.60 -1.34
C ILE A 174 -13.19 -4.56 -2.67
N LYS A 175 -14.11 -3.60 -2.84
CA LYS A 175 -14.76 -3.36 -4.14
C LYS A 175 -13.80 -2.57 -5.02
N ARG A 176 -13.36 -3.12 -6.14
CA ARG A 176 -12.44 -2.45 -7.08
C ARG A 176 -12.99 -1.13 -7.60
N ALA A 177 -14.30 -1.07 -7.87
CA ALA A 177 -14.96 0.16 -8.34
C ALA A 177 -15.13 1.24 -7.26
N ALA A 178 -15.06 0.85 -5.99
CA ALA A 178 -15.15 1.76 -4.85
C ALA A 178 -14.16 1.31 -3.74
N PRO A 179 -12.84 1.51 -3.91
CA PRO A 179 -11.83 0.95 -3.01
C PRO A 179 -11.89 1.45 -1.56
N ASN A 180 -12.62 2.55 -1.30
CA ASN A 180 -12.89 3.05 0.05
C ASN A 180 -14.05 2.33 0.74
N GLU A 181 -14.83 1.53 0.01
CA GLU A 181 -15.88 0.66 0.54
C GLU A 181 -15.37 -0.76 0.70
N VAL A 182 -15.35 -1.21 1.94
CA VAL A 182 -14.68 -2.44 2.33
C VAL A 182 -15.59 -3.25 3.23
N GLU A 183 -15.62 -4.57 3.04
CA GLU A 183 -16.26 -5.47 3.99
C GLU A 183 -15.18 -6.11 4.86
N LEU A 184 -15.31 -5.99 6.18
CA LEU A 184 -14.50 -6.71 7.15
C LEU A 184 -15.29 -7.91 7.66
N TRP A 185 -14.75 -9.10 7.45
CA TRP A 185 -15.36 -10.36 7.84
C TRP A 185 -14.63 -10.90 9.05
N SER A 186 -15.37 -11.31 10.08
CA SER A 186 -14.80 -11.92 11.29
C SER A 186 -15.66 -13.08 11.76
N ALA A 187 -15.03 -14.22 12.03
CA ALA A 187 -15.69 -15.38 12.63
C ALA A 187 -16.17 -15.03 14.05
N ASN A 188 -17.39 -15.44 14.37
CA ASN A 188 -17.97 -15.30 15.70
C ASN A 188 -17.24 -16.22 16.69
N ALA A 189 -17.06 -15.75 17.93
CA ALA A 189 -16.23 -16.38 18.95
C ALA A 189 -16.66 -17.80 19.36
N ASP A 190 -17.89 -18.22 19.04
CA ASP A 190 -18.44 -19.54 19.40
C ASP A 190 -17.82 -20.71 18.61
N SER A 191 -16.94 -20.45 17.63
CA SER A 191 -16.24 -21.50 16.91
C SER A 191 -14.93 -21.92 17.61
N THR A 192 -15.02 -22.47 18.82
CA THR A 192 -13.95 -23.33 19.39
C THR A 192 -13.81 -24.65 18.63
N GLU A 193 -14.73 -24.92 17.71
CA GLU A 193 -14.71 -26.08 16.84
C GLU A 193 -13.71 -25.86 15.71
N CYS A 194 -12.62 -26.61 15.76
CA CYS A 194 -11.61 -26.89 14.73
C CYS A 194 -11.33 -25.83 13.63
N ASP A 195 -10.05 -25.52 13.36
CA ASP A 195 -9.67 -24.49 12.36
C ASP A 195 -10.21 -24.74 10.94
N ALA A 196 -10.58 -25.99 10.60
CA ALA A 196 -11.18 -26.34 9.31
C ALA A 196 -12.73 -26.34 9.31
N CYS A 197 -13.37 -26.19 10.45
CA CYS A 197 -14.82 -26.32 10.64
C CYS A 197 -15.55 -25.09 10.08
N LYS A 198 -16.80 -25.26 9.62
CA LYS A 198 -17.62 -24.13 9.19
C LYS A 198 -17.79 -23.13 10.34
N LYS A 199 -17.63 -21.84 10.06
CA LYS A 199 -17.77 -20.75 11.02
C LYS A 199 -18.85 -19.78 10.56
N HIS A 200 -19.51 -19.16 11.53
CA HIS A 200 -20.44 -18.07 11.29
C HIS A 200 -19.66 -16.77 11.29
N TYR A 201 -19.79 -15.99 10.22
CA TYR A 201 -19.07 -14.73 10.06
C TYR A 201 -20.00 -13.54 10.24
N SER A 202 -19.59 -12.64 11.12
CA SER A 202 -20.13 -11.27 11.10
C SER A 202 -19.43 -10.47 10.00
N VAL A 203 -20.20 -9.64 9.30
CA VAL A 203 -19.68 -8.75 8.25
C VAL A 203 -19.92 -7.31 8.67
N GLN A 204 -18.87 -6.50 8.65
CA GLN A 204 -18.94 -5.07 8.87
C GLN A 204 -18.66 -4.33 7.56
N ASN A 205 -19.53 -3.42 7.19
CA ASN A 205 -19.27 -2.45 6.13
C ASN A 205 -18.41 -1.34 6.69
N CYS A 206 -17.18 -1.24 6.22
CA CYS A 206 -16.22 -0.23 6.60
C CYS A 206 -16.06 0.80 5.48
N HIS A 207 -16.08 2.08 5.85
CA HIS A 207 -15.73 3.18 4.96
C HIS A 207 -14.37 3.75 5.36
N VAL A 208 -13.44 3.81 4.41
CA VAL A 208 -12.10 4.37 4.62
C VAL A 208 -12.11 5.85 4.26
N GLU A 209 -12.00 6.70 5.28
CA GLU A 209 -11.95 8.15 5.13
C GLU A 209 -10.52 8.67 5.29
N GLN A 210 -10.37 9.99 5.45
CA GLN A 210 -9.06 10.63 5.54
C GLN A 210 -8.28 10.32 6.79
N GLN A 211 -8.96 10.21 7.92
CA GLN A 211 -8.33 10.03 9.21
C GLN A 211 -9.06 9.01 10.08
N SER A 212 -10.08 8.36 9.53
CA SER A 212 -10.99 7.47 10.23
C SER A 212 -11.42 6.32 9.32
N ILE A 213 -11.63 5.16 9.96
CA ILE A 213 -12.36 4.04 9.38
C ILE A 213 -13.65 3.90 10.18
N GLU A 214 -14.78 4.01 9.50
CA GLU A 214 -16.09 3.80 10.11
C GLU A 214 -16.63 2.43 9.70
N CYS A 215 -16.76 1.52 10.65
CA CYS A 215 -17.32 0.18 10.42
C CYS A 215 -18.71 0.05 11.04
N LYS A 216 -19.68 -0.44 10.25
CA LYS A 216 -21.05 -0.73 10.69
C LYS A 216 -21.38 -2.19 10.42
N LEU A 217 -21.85 -2.90 11.46
CA LEU A 217 -22.29 -4.28 11.32
C LEU A 217 -23.45 -4.38 10.32
N GLN A 218 -23.35 -5.31 9.38
CA GLN A 218 -24.44 -5.61 8.46
C GLN A 218 -25.59 -6.32 9.22
N PRO A 219 -26.85 -5.89 9.04
CA PRO A 219 -27.98 -6.58 9.64
C PRO A 219 -28.24 -7.92 8.93
N GLY A 220 -28.41 -8.99 9.71
CA GLY A 220 -28.72 -10.33 9.20
C GLY A 220 -28.04 -11.45 9.98
N ALA A 221 -28.46 -12.69 9.76
CA ALA A 221 -27.65 -13.84 10.17
C ALA A 221 -26.36 -13.81 9.34
N GLY A 222 -25.21 -13.86 10.03
CA GLY A 222 -23.91 -13.92 9.39
C GLY A 222 -23.80 -15.07 8.39
N GLU A 223 -22.86 -15.01 7.45
CA GLU A 223 -22.66 -16.10 6.50
C GLU A 223 -21.94 -17.29 7.16
N THR A 224 -22.41 -18.52 6.93
CA THR A 224 -21.76 -19.75 7.41
C THR A 224 -20.81 -20.30 6.35
N LEU A 225 -19.51 -20.24 6.59
CA LEU A 225 -18.50 -20.59 5.60
C LEU A 225 -17.38 -21.44 6.21
N SER A 226 -16.85 -22.39 5.45
CA SER A 226 -15.64 -23.12 5.84
C SER A 226 -14.42 -22.21 5.66
N PRO A 227 -13.53 -22.06 6.66
CA PRO A 227 -12.28 -21.33 6.55
C PRO A 227 -11.49 -21.71 5.30
N ASN A 228 -11.34 -23.01 5.02
CA ASN A 228 -10.59 -23.51 3.86
C ASN A 228 -11.14 -23.09 2.46
N LYS A 229 -12.40 -22.64 2.35
CA LYS A 229 -12.96 -22.15 1.08
C LYS A 229 -12.72 -20.66 0.83
N LEU A 230 -12.36 -19.89 1.86
CA LEU A 230 -12.28 -18.42 1.77
C LEU A 230 -10.99 -17.85 2.33
N MET A 231 -10.35 -18.51 3.29
CA MET A 231 -9.20 -18.00 4.02
C MET A 231 -7.86 -18.17 3.31
N ASN A 232 -7.81 -18.81 2.14
CA ASN A 232 -6.58 -18.80 1.34
C ASN A 232 -6.18 -17.36 0.95
N ALA A 233 -7.13 -16.43 0.85
CA ALA A 233 -6.88 -15.01 0.64
C ALA A 233 -7.46 -14.19 1.80
N ARG A 234 -6.60 -13.46 2.51
CA ARG A 234 -6.98 -12.50 3.56
C ARG A 234 -7.46 -11.20 2.93
N ILE A 235 -7.00 -10.89 1.72
CA ILE A 235 -7.47 -9.75 0.92
C ILE A 235 -8.16 -10.27 -0.33
N VAL A 236 -9.44 -9.93 -0.51
CA VAL A 236 -10.23 -10.29 -1.70
C VAL A 236 -10.60 -9.01 -2.43
N ILE A 237 -10.30 -8.93 -3.73
CA ILE A 237 -10.71 -7.81 -4.59
C ILE A 237 -11.85 -8.30 -5.48
N ARG A 238 -12.99 -7.60 -5.46
CA ARG A 238 -14.18 -7.89 -6.28
C ARG A 238 -14.49 -6.75 -7.25
#